data_AF-A0A2N8BRP4-F1
#
_entry.id   AF-A0A2N8BRP4-F1
#
_cell.length_a   1.000
_cell.length_b   1.000
_cell.length_c   1.000
_cell.angle_alpha   90.00
_cell.angle_beta   90.00
_cell.angle_gamma   90.00
#
_symmetry.space_group_name_H-M   'P 1'
#
loop_
_entity.id
_entity.type
_entity.pdbx_description
1 polymer ?
#
loop_
_entity_poly.entity_id
_entity_poly.type
_entity_poly.pdbx_seq_one_letter_code
_entity_poly.pdbx_strand_id
1 'polypeptide(L)' 'RGLVTSPSLSPENEHPFGSSLCVGPAMDRQIVRDLFTNTVVAGRTLGRDGEWLAMLEQVGARIAPDRIGAGGQLQE' A
#
# COMPACT_ATOMS: atom_id res chain seq x y z
N ARG A 1 -5.34 1.78 -14.10
CA ARG A 1 -4.20 2.61 -13.63
C ARG A 1 -4.05 2.38 -12.12
N GLY A 2 -2.84 2.03 -11.64
CA GLY A 2 -2.58 1.73 -10.23
C GLY A 2 -2.58 2.98 -9.35
N LEU A 3 -2.86 2.80 -8.05
CA LEU A 3 -2.74 3.84 -7.03
C LEU A 3 -1.40 3.70 -6.28
N VAL A 4 -0.81 4.85 -5.95
CA VAL A 4 0.47 4.98 -5.25
C VAL A 4 0.40 6.15 -4.27
N THR A 5 1.18 6.09 -3.21
CA THR A 5 1.47 7.22 -2.33
C THR A 5 2.56 8.10 -2.94
N SER A 6 2.46 9.43 -2.79
CA SER A 6 3.45 10.36 -3.34
C SER A 6 3.29 11.77 -2.74
N PRO A 7 4.38 12.41 -2.26
CA PRO A 7 5.68 11.81 -2.00
C PRO A 7 5.61 10.91 -0.75
N SER A 8 6.50 9.94 -0.66
CA SER A 8 6.74 9.17 0.56
C SER A 8 8.23 8.89 0.70
N LEU A 9 8.63 8.10 1.69
CA LEU A 9 10.00 7.69 1.93
C LEU A 9 10.05 6.22 2.33
N SER A 10 11.09 5.50 1.92
CA SER A 10 11.47 4.25 2.57
C SER A 10 12.47 4.59 3.68
N PRO A 11 12.13 4.43 4.97
CA PRO A 11 13.07 4.64 6.06
C PRO A 11 14.32 3.75 5.96
N GLU A 12 14.23 2.66 5.19
CA GLU A 12 15.26 1.62 5.06
C GLU A 12 16.24 1.90 3.92
N ASN A 13 15.96 2.85 3.02
CA ASN A 13 16.77 3.10 1.84
C ASN A 13 17.08 4.60 1.62
N GLU A 14 18.37 4.91 1.47
CA GLU A 14 18.79 6.16 0.83
C GLU A 14 18.60 6.03 -0.68
N HIS A 15 17.81 6.93 -1.28
CA HIS A 15 17.65 6.96 -2.72
C HIS A 15 18.78 7.81 -3.37
N PRO A 16 19.06 7.60 -4.67
CA PRO A 16 20.10 8.35 -5.38
C PRO A 16 19.93 9.86 -5.21
N PHE A 17 21.03 10.60 -5.21
CA PHE A 17 21.10 12.06 -5.02
C PHE A 17 20.86 12.57 -3.58
N GLY A 18 20.88 11.70 -2.56
CA GLY A 18 20.77 12.11 -1.15
C GLY A 18 19.33 12.51 -0.75
N SER A 19 18.35 12.05 -1.51
CA SER A 19 16.93 12.21 -1.19
C SER A 19 16.41 10.92 -0.55
N SER A 20 15.57 11.04 0.47
CA SER A 20 14.78 9.93 0.99
C SER A 20 13.40 9.82 0.34
N LEU A 21 13.04 10.75 -0.56
CA LEU A 21 11.71 10.81 -1.16
C LEU A 21 11.59 9.90 -2.39
N CYS A 22 10.51 9.10 -2.41
CA CYS A 22 10.14 8.21 -3.50
C CYS A 22 8.61 8.17 -3.71
N VAL A 23 8.19 7.43 -4.74
CA VAL A 23 6.78 7.25 -5.11
C VAL A 23 6.38 5.81 -4.86
N GLY A 24 5.41 5.60 -3.97
CA GLY A 24 4.82 4.30 -3.69
C GLY A 24 5.80 3.22 -3.23
N PRO A 25 6.63 3.47 -2.18
CA PRO A 25 7.55 2.46 -1.64
C PRO A 25 6.79 1.21 -1.20
N ALA A 26 7.45 0.05 -1.20
CA ALA A 26 6.85 -1.22 -0.79
C ALA A 26 6.16 -1.12 0.59
N MET A 27 6.83 -0.49 1.55
CA MET A 27 6.30 -0.21 2.89
C MET A 27 4.90 0.43 2.87
N ASP A 28 4.73 1.55 2.15
CA ASP A 28 3.43 2.23 2.08
C ASP A 28 2.33 1.34 1.50
N ARG A 29 2.68 0.58 0.46
CA ARG A 29 1.73 -0.31 -0.21
C ARG A 29 1.26 -1.40 0.74
N GLN A 30 2.18 -1.98 1.52
CA GLN A 30 1.88 -3.00 2.51
C GLN A 30 1.00 -2.41 3.62
N ILE A 31 1.40 -1.29 4.22
CA ILE A 31 0.65 -0.63 5.30
C ILE A 31 -0.79 -0.29 4.85
N VAL A 32 -0.95 0.30 3.66
CA VAL A 32 -2.28 0.70 3.17
C VAL A 32 -3.15 -0.52 2.83
N ARG A 33 -2.58 -1.57 2.23
CA ARG A 33 -3.34 -2.81 1.96
C ARG A 33 -3.80 -3.47 3.26
N ASP A 34 -2.94 -3.53 4.27
CA ASP A 34 -3.27 -4.09 5.58
C ASP A 34 -4.33 -3.26 6.29
N LEU A 35 -4.19 -1.93 6.28
CA LEU A 35 -5.19 -1.02 6.84
C LEU A 35 -6.55 -1.26 6.19
N PHE A 36 -6.64 -1.22 4.86
CA PHE A 36 -7.91 -1.41 4.15
C PHE A 36 -8.50 -2.79 4.42
N THR A 37 -7.69 -3.84 4.42
CA THR A 37 -8.14 -5.21 4.70
C THR A 37 -8.73 -5.30 6.11
N ASN A 38 -8.00 -4.81 7.12
CA ASN A 38 -8.44 -4.86 8.51
C ASN A 38 -9.70 -4.01 8.74
N THR A 39 -9.79 -2.84 8.10
CA THR A 39 -10.98 -1.99 8.15
C THR A 39 -12.19 -2.68 7.53
N VAL A 40 -12.05 -3.33 6.38
CA VAL A 40 -13.13 -4.10 5.74
C VAL A 40 -13.60 -5.24 6.64
N VAL A 41 -12.67 -6.00 7.22
CA VAL A 41 -12.98 -7.09 8.15
C VAL A 41 -13.73 -6.56 9.39
N ALA A 42 -13.24 -5.49 10.01
CA ALA A 42 -13.87 -4.89 11.18
C ALA A 42 -15.28 -4.35 10.86
N GLY A 43 -15.43 -3.61 9.76
CA GLY A 43 -16.72 -3.04 9.36
C GLY A 43 -17.77 -4.11 9.04
N ARG A 44 -17.37 -5.18 8.34
CA ARG A 44 -18.24 -6.35 8.10
C ARG A 44 -18.66 -7.04 9.39
N THR A 45 -17.73 -7.22 10.33
CA THR A 45 -18.00 -7.84 11.63
C THR A 45 -18.99 -7.02 12.45
N LEU A 46 -18.91 -5.69 12.37
CA LEU A 46 -19.81 -4.77 13.07
C LEU A 46 -21.13 -4.50 12.33
N GLY A 47 -21.27 -4.95 11.08
CA GLY A 47 -22.44 -4.70 10.24
C GLY A 47 -22.62 -3.22 9.88
N ARG A 48 -21.52 -2.46 9.68
CA ARG A 48 -21.54 -1.01 9.42
C ARG A 48 -20.92 -0.64 8.08
N ASP A 49 -21.31 0.53 7.56
CA ASP A 49 -20.63 1.27 6.49
C ASP A 49 -20.45 0.52 5.15
N GLY A 50 -21.40 -0.33 4.78
CA GLY A 50 -21.28 -1.26 3.63
C GLY A 50 -20.82 -0.64 2.31
N GLU A 51 -21.37 0.52 1.92
CA GLU A 51 -20.96 1.23 0.69
C GLU A 51 -19.50 1.70 0.76
N TRP A 52 -19.08 2.20 1.92
CA TRP A 52 -17.71 2.67 2.15
C TRP A 52 -16.71 1.51 2.18
N LEU A 53 -17.07 0.37 2.78
CA LEU A 53 -16.23 -0.84 2.75
C LEU A 53 -16.06 -1.36 1.32
N ALA A 54 -17.12 -1.35 0.50
CA ALA A 54 -17.03 -1.75 -0.91
C ALA A 54 -16.11 -0.81 -1.70
N MET A 55 -16.15 0.50 -1.43
CA MET A 55 -15.20 1.45 -1.99
C MET A 55 -13.75 1.13 -1.56
N LEU A 56 -13.51 0.82 -0.29
CA LEU A 56 -12.18 0.45 0.20
C LEU A 56 -11.63 -0.80 -0.50
N GLU A 57 -12.45 -1.83 -0.72
CA GLU A 57 -12.04 -3.02 -1.48
C GLU A 57 -11.66 -2.68 -2.92
N GLN A 58 -12.45 -1.85 -3.60
CA GLN A 58 -12.16 -1.41 -4.96
C GLN A 58 -10.87 -0.57 -5.06
N VAL A 59 -10.64 0.31 -4.09
CA VAL A 59 -9.43 1.13 -4.02
C VAL A 59 -8.21 0.27 -3.68
N GLY A 60 -8.33 -0.64 -2.71
CA GLY A 60 -7.27 -1.58 -2.31
C GLY A 60 -6.81 -2.46 -3.46
N ALA A 61 -7.73 -2.96 -4.29
CA ALA A 61 -7.42 -3.75 -5.48
C ALA A 61 -6.58 -3.00 -6.53
N ARG A 62 -6.52 -1.67 -6.47
CA ARG A 62 -5.72 -0.83 -7.38
C ARG A 62 -4.31 -0.57 -6.85
N ILE A 63 -4.00 -0.98 -5.62
CA ILE A 63 -2.65 -0.95 -5.07
C ILE A 63 -1.93 -2.19 -5.62
N ALA A 64 -1.03 -1.99 -6.59
CA ALA A 64 -0.15 -3.02 -7.14
C ALA A 64 0.50 -3.92 -6.05
N PRO A 65 0.70 -5.21 -6.37
CA PRO A 65 1.26 -6.19 -5.44
C PRO A 65 2.76 -5.97 -5.23
N ASP A 66 3.28 -6.67 -4.23
CA ASP A 66 4.71 -6.76 -3.98
C ASP A 66 5.42 -7.50 -5.10
N ARG A 67 6.68 -7.14 -5.34
CA ARG A 67 7.49 -7.71 -6.42
C ARG A 67 8.79 -8.26 -5.86
N ILE A 68 9.24 -9.35 -6.45
CA ILE A 68 10.57 -9.90 -6.18
C ILE A 68 11.52 -9.32 -7.22
N GLY A 69 12.58 -8.66 -6.74
CA GLY A 69 13.65 -8.11 -7.56
C GLY A 69 14.52 -9.20 -8.18
N ALA A 70 15.37 -8.82 -9.13
CA ALA A 70 16.21 -9.75 -9.89
C ALA A 70 17.21 -10.56 -9.02
N GLY A 71 17.55 -10.07 -7.83
CA GLY A 71 18.41 -10.76 -6.87
C GLY A 71 17.65 -11.64 -5.87
N GLY A 72 16.33 -11.82 -6.02
CA GLY A 72 15.50 -12.62 -5.11
C GLY A 72 15.02 -11.87 -3.86
N GLN A 73 15.36 -10.59 -3.70
CA GLN A 73 14.89 -9.74 -2.62
C GLN A 73 13.50 -9.15 -2.90
N LEU A 74 12.77 -8.77 -1.85
CA LEU A 74 11.60 -7.91 -2.00
C LEU A 74 12.04 -6.57 -2.61
N GLN A 75 11.32 -6.11 -3.63
CA GLN A 75 11.58 -4.82 -4.27
C GLN A 75 11.00 -3.70 -3.43
N GLU A 76 11.86 -3.03 -2.68
CA GLU A 76 11.65 -1.72 -2.04
C GLU A 76 11.68 -0.57 -3.04
#